data_AF-A0A962QRG1-F1
#
_entry.id   AF-A0A962QRG1-F1
#
_cell.length_a   1.000
_cell.length_b   1.000
_cell.length_c   1.000
_cell.angle_alpha   90.00
_cell.angle_beta   90.00
_cell.angle_gamma   90.00
#
_symmetry.space_group_name_H-M   'P 1'
#
loop_
_entity.id
_entity.type
_entity.pdbx_description
1 polymer ?
#
loop_
_entity_poly.entity_id
_entity_poly.type
_entity_poly.pdbx_seq_one_letter_code
_entity_poly.pdbx_strand_id
1 'polypeptide(L)'
;MNNPIEDFIVRHIADKHGITTDEIRRDADLFDNGYVDSLGVFNMMLSLEDEFGIRFIEDDLINPNINTVCGLAAIIAGKRGH
;
A
#
# COMPACT_ATOMS: atom_id res chain seq x y z
N MET A 1 -13.53 -9.87 -5.75
CA MET A 1 -13.34 -10.26 -4.33
C MET A 1 -12.50 -9.17 -3.71
N ASN A 2 -13.04 -8.40 -2.77
CA ASN A 2 -12.30 -7.28 -2.19
C ASN A 2 -11.22 -7.85 -1.26
N ASN A 3 -9.96 -7.60 -1.59
CA ASN A 3 -8.82 -7.96 -0.75
C ASN A 3 -8.80 -7.00 0.46
N PRO A 4 -8.92 -7.49 1.71
CA PRO A 4 -8.98 -6.63 2.87
C PRO A 4 -7.73 -5.76 3.04
N ILE A 5 -6.59 -6.22 2.53
CA ILE A 5 -5.33 -5.46 2.55
C ILE A 5 -5.40 -4.26 1.60
N GLU A 6 -5.91 -4.49 0.38
CA GLU A 6 -6.09 -3.40 -0.60
C GLU A 6 -7.08 -2.36 -0.07
N ASP A 7 -8.18 -2.79 0.55
CA ASP A 7 -9.18 -1.87 1.10
C ASP A 7 -8.58 -0.98 2.21
N PHE A 8 -7.76 -1.56 3.09
CA PHE A 8 -7.04 -0.82 4.11
C PHE A 8 -6.10 0.23 3.50
N ILE A 9 -5.29 -0.16 2.50
CA ILE A 9 -4.35 0.75 1.83
C ILE A 9 -5.10 1.90 1.16
N VAL A 10 -6.13 1.59 0.36
CA VAL A 10 -6.93 2.62 -0.33
C VAL A 10 -7.58 3.56 0.69
N ARG A 11 -8.12 3.04 1.78
CA ARG A 11 -8.74 3.85 2.83
C ARG A 11 -7.74 4.76 3.54
N HIS A 12 -6.54 4.27 3.82
CA HIS A 12 -5.46 5.06 4.42
C HIS A 12 -5.05 6.22 3.51
N ILE A 13 -4.90 5.96 2.20
CA ILE A 13 -4.58 6.98 1.21
C ILE A 13 -5.73 8.00 1.09
N ALA A 14 -6.97 7.52 0.99
CA ALA A 14 -8.16 8.35 0.88
C ALA A 14 -8.30 9.32 2.08
N ASP A 15 -8.12 8.81 3.30
CA ASP A 15 -8.18 9.61 4.52
C ASP A 15 -7.12 10.72 4.54
N LYS A 16 -5.89 10.38 4.15
CA LYS A 16 -4.76 11.32 4.11
C LYS A 16 -4.94 12.45 3.10
N HIS A 17 -5.57 12.15 1.95
CA HIS A 17 -5.80 13.12 0.87
C HIS A 17 -7.18 13.80 0.94
N GLY A 18 -8.07 13.34 1.82
CA GLY A 18 -9.44 13.84 1.91
C GLY A 18 -10.29 13.51 0.67
N ILE A 19 -9.94 12.42 -0.03
CA ILE A 19 -10.66 11.94 -1.23
C ILE A 19 -11.45 10.68 -0.92
N THR A 20 -12.23 10.19 -1.87
CA THR A 20 -12.96 8.93 -1.72
C THR A 20 -12.14 7.73 -2.20
N THR A 21 -12.41 6.55 -1.64
CA THR A 21 -11.72 5.31 -2.04
C THR A 21 -12.01 4.89 -3.48
N ASP A 22 -13.09 5.38 -4.08
CA ASP A 22 -13.48 5.12 -5.48
C ASP A 22 -12.58 5.86 -6.48
N GLU A 23 -12.01 7.01 -6.06
CA GLU A 23 -11.11 7.81 -6.90
C GLU A 23 -9.72 7.16 -7.04
N ILE A 24 -9.38 6.22 -6.18
CA ILE A 24 -8.08 5.57 -6.15
C ILE A 24 -8.14 4.25 -6.93
N ARG A 25 -7.41 4.23 -8.05
CA ARG A 25 -7.24 3.03 -8.87
C ARG A 25 -6.20 2.10 -8.23
N ARG A 26 -6.59 0.87 -7.90
CA ARG A 26 -5.72 -0.11 -7.21
C ARG A 26 -4.50 -0.55 -8.02
N ASP A 27 -4.64 -0.58 -9.34
CA ASP A 27 -3.58 -0.90 -10.31
C ASP A 27 -2.79 0.33 -10.78
N ALA A 28 -3.14 1.53 -10.33
CA ALA A 28 -2.40 2.73 -10.71
C ALA A 28 -1.14 2.90 -9.87
N ASP A 29 -0.11 3.51 -10.48
CA ASP A 29 1.10 3.91 -9.78
C ASP A 29 0.79 5.07 -8.82
N LEU A 30 0.94 4.81 -7.52
CA LEU A 30 0.63 5.72 -6.44
C LEU A 30 1.54 6.95 -6.41
N PHE A 31 2.79 6.82 -6.89
CA PHE A 31 3.74 7.92 -6.95
C PHE A 31 3.45 8.83 -8.15
N ASP A 32 3.23 8.23 -9.32
CA ASP A 32 2.95 8.98 -10.57
C ASP A 32 1.62 9.75 -10.48
N ASN A 33 0.62 9.18 -9.79
CA ASN A 33 -0.66 9.84 -9.54
C ASN A 33 -0.63 10.83 -8.36
N GLY A 34 0.50 10.98 -7.66
CA GLY A 34 0.63 11.90 -6.52
C GLY A 34 -0.14 11.47 -5.27
N TYR A 35 -0.61 10.22 -5.21
CA TYR A 35 -1.25 9.66 -4.02
C TYR A 35 -0.26 9.37 -2.90
N VAL A 36 1.01 9.14 -3.24
CA VAL A 36 2.04 8.81 -2.24
C VAL A 36 3.37 9.47 -2.61
N ASP A 37 3.95 10.20 -1.66
CA ASP A 37 5.33 10.70 -1.74
C ASP A 37 6.33 9.72 -1.11
N SER A 38 7.62 9.99 -1.27
CA SER A 38 8.72 9.23 -0.65
C SER A 38 8.61 9.09 0.87
N LEU A 39 8.12 10.11 1.57
CA LEU A 39 7.84 10.01 3.01
C LEU A 39 6.49 9.35 3.30
N GLY A 40 5.52 9.52 2.40
CA GLY A 40 4.20 8.94 2.52
C GLY A 40 4.23 7.42 2.48
N VAL A 41 5.03 6.86 1.56
CA VAL A 41 5.17 5.41 1.43
C VAL A 41 5.82 4.80 2.66
N PHE A 42 6.81 5.48 3.25
CA PHE A 42 7.50 5.00 4.45
C PHE A 42 6.55 4.94 5.66
N ASN A 43 5.77 6.00 5.89
CA ASN A 43 4.75 5.99 6.95
C ASN A 43 3.66 4.95 6.71
N MET A 44 3.28 4.75 5.45
CA MET A 44 2.32 3.73 5.08
C MET A 44 2.88 2.32 5.36
N MET A 45 4.14 2.04 4.98
CA MET A 45 4.80 0.79 5.31
C MET A 45 4.82 0.54 6.81
N LEU A 46 5.23 1.52 7.63
CA LEU A 46 5.21 1.39 9.09
C LEU A 46 3.82 1.06 9.64
N SER A 47 2.78 1.71 9.11
CA SER A 47 1.39 1.45 9.50
C SER A 47 0.95 0.04 9.10
N LEU A 48 1.39 -0.44 7.93
CA LEU A 48 1.11 -1.79 7.43
C LEU A 48 1.87 -2.86 8.22
N GLU A 49 3.11 -2.59 8.63
CA GLU A 49 3.89 -3.47 9.52
C GLU A 49 3.19 -3.66 10.87
N ASP A 50 2.73 -2.56 11.48
CA ASP A 50 2.01 -2.58 12.76
C ASP A 50 0.64 -3.28 12.64
N GLU A 51 -0.16 -2.92 11.63
CA GLU A 51 -1.51 -3.48 11.42
C GLU A 51 -1.47 -4.97 11.07
N PHE A 52 -0.53 -5.39 10.21
CA PHE A 52 -0.49 -6.76 9.70
C PHE A 52 0.55 -7.66 10.38
N GLY A 53 1.38 -7.11 11.28
CA GLY A 53 2.44 -7.84 11.97
C GLY A 53 3.54 -8.34 11.04
N ILE A 54 3.81 -7.61 9.95
CA ILE A 54 4.85 -7.95 8.96
C ILE A 54 6.07 -7.04 9.10
N ARG A 55 7.15 -7.35 8.37
CA ARG A 55 8.29 -6.46 8.20
C ARG A 55 8.67 -6.37 6.72
N PHE A 56 8.77 -5.16 6.20
CA PHE A 56 9.33 -4.88 4.89
C PHE A 56 10.86 -4.94 4.98
N ILE A 57 11.48 -5.57 3.99
CA ILE A 57 12.93 -5.64 3.82
C ILE A 57 13.33 -4.80 2.61
N GLU A 58 14.62 -4.48 2.50
CA GLU A 58 15.17 -3.67 1.40
C GLU A 58 14.74 -4.17 0.01
N ASP A 59 14.63 -5.49 -0.16
CA ASP A 59 14.18 -6.14 -1.40
C ASP A 59 12.71 -5.78 -1.76
N ASP A 60 11.85 -5.62 -0.75
CA ASP A 60 10.47 -5.17 -0.98
C ASP A 60 10.43 -3.70 -1.42
N LEU A 61 11.32 -2.86 -0.87
CA LEU A 61 11.37 -1.42 -1.17
C LEU A 61 11.83 -1.13 -2.60
N ILE A 62 12.73 -1.96 -3.14
CA ILE A 62 13.16 -1.86 -4.54
C ILE A 62 12.19 -2.55 -5.50
N ASN A 63 11.18 -3.25 -4.98
CA ASN A 63 10.22 -3.95 -5.80
C ASN A 63 9.26 -2.96 -6.48
N PRO A 64 9.15 -2.95 -7.82
CA PRO A 64 8.23 -2.05 -8.52
C PRO A 64 6.77 -2.26 -8.13
N ASN A 65 6.41 -3.44 -7.60
CA ASN A 65 5.06 -3.71 -7.10
C ASN A 65 4.69 -2.80 -5.92
N ILE A 66 5.65 -2.23 -5.20
CA ILE A 66 5.39 -1.32 -4.07
C ILE A 66 4.71 -0.02 -4.51
N ASN A 67 4.80 0.31 -5.80
CA ASN A 67 4.20 1.50 -6.36
C ASN A 67 2.69 1.40 -6.55
N THR A 68 2.09 0.20 -6.43
CA THR A 68 0.66 0.00 -6.67
C THR A 68 -0.01 -0.59 -5.44
N VAL A 69 -1.31 -0.36 -5.28
CA VAL A 69 -2.07 -0.97 -4.17
C VAL A 69 -2.11 -2.48 -4.30
N CYS A 70 -2.39 -2.99 -5.51
CA CYS A 70 -2.40 -4.43 -5.78
C CYS A 70 -1.06 -5.09 -5.44
N GLY A 71 0.06 -4.46 -5.84
CA GLY A 71 1.38 -4.99 -5.59
C GLY A 71 1.79 -4.96 -4.12
N LEU A 72 1.50 -3.87 -3.40
CA LEU A 72 1.66 -3.80 -1.94
C LEU A 72 0.87 -4.90 -1.23
N ALA A 73 -0.39 -5.08 -1.61
CA ALA A 73 -1.23 -6.11 -1.02
C ALA A 73 -0.71 -7.52 -1.30
N ALA A 74 -0.15 -7.77 -2.49
CA ALA A 74 0.48 -9.05 -2.84
C ALA A 74 1.73 -9.32 -1.98
N ILE A 75 2.57 -8.30 -1.75
CA ILE A 75 3.75 -8.42 -0.88
C ILE A 75 3.32 -8.78 0.55
N ILE A 76 2.33 -8.08 1.10
CA ILE A 76 1.80 -8.34 2.45
C ILE A 76 1.20 -9.75 2.54
N ALA A 77 0.37 -10.13 1.56
CA ALA A 77 -0.25 -11.44 1.52
C ALA A 77 0.79 -12.57 1.47
N GLY A 78 1.88 -12.40 0.71
CA GLY A 78 3.00 -13.33 0.66
C GLY A 78 3.70 -13.49 2.01
N LYS A 79 3.83 -12.41 2.79
CA LYS A 79 4.46 -12.43 4.12
C LYS A 79 3.56 -13.02 5.21
N ARG A 80 2.24 -12.88 5.11
CA ARG A 80 1.27 -13.45 6.06
C ARG A 80 0.97 -14.94 5.84
N GLY A 81 1.36 -15.50 4.69
CA GLY A 81 1.13 -16.90 4.32
C GLY A 81 2.15 -17.90 4.84
N HIS A 82 3.10 -17.47 5.68
CA HIS A 82 4.10 -18.29 6.34
C HIS A 82 3.99 -18.16 7.87
#